data_AF-A0A377V919-F1
#
_entry.id   AF-A0A377V919-F1
#
_cell.length_a   1.000
_cell.length_b   1.000
_cell.length_c   1.000
_cell.angle_alpha   90.00
_cell.angle_beta   90.00
_cell.angle_gamma   90.00
#
_symmetry.space_group_name_H-M   'P 1'
#
loop_
_entity.id
_entity.type
_entity.pdbx_description
1 polymer ?
#
loop_
_entity_poly.entity_id
_entity_poly.type
_entity_poly.pdbx_seq_one_letter_code
_entity_poly.pdbx_strand_id
1 'polypeptide(L)'
;MGKALVDYLSGAIKAGQASDATLVYGGNPHLFPYPHNEGQFQVYVPLKNATFAFQPDWPALTGLNIDLNFINNGLWMRADKAMLGNVTASNLDAAIRTMRRKNC
;
A
#
# COMPACT_ATOMS: atom_id res chain seq x y z
N MET A 1 11.14 2.15 5.33
CA MET A 1 9.97 1.25 5.13
C MET A 1 10.23 -0.10 5.78
N GLY A 2 9.24 -0.73 6.41
CA GLY A 2 9.41 -2.07 7.02
C GLY A 2 9.51 -3.16 5.95
N LYS A 3 10.48 -4.08 6.10
CA LYS A 3 10.79 -5.12 5.08
C LYS A 3 9.56 -5.94 4.67
N ALA A 4 8.75 -6.38 5.64
CA ALA A 4 7.58 -7.22 5.36
C ALA A 4 6.56 -6.55 4.42
N LEU A 5 6.35 -5.24 4.58
CA LEU A 5 5.43 -4.52 3.71
C LEU A 5 6.03 -4.30 2.33
N VAL A 6 7.32 -3.98 2.24
CA VAL A 6 8.00 -3.84 0.94
C VAL A 6 7.94 -5.16 0.18
N ASP A 7 8.22 -6.28 0.85
CA ASP A 7 8.11 -7.62 0.29
C ASP A 7 6.68 -7.88 -0.22
N TYR A 8 5.65 -7.55 0.58
CA TYR A 8 4.24 -7.69 0.17
C TYR A 8 3.92 -6.85 -1.07
N LEU A 9 4.24 -5.55 -1.05
CA LEU A 9 3.92 -4.63 -2.15
C LEU A 9 4.63 -5.01 -3.45
N SER A 10 5.87 -5.46 -3.36
CA SER A 10 6.63 -5.96 -4.52
C SER A 10 5.97 -7.17 -5.18
N GLY A 11 5.26 -7.98 -4.39
CA GLY A 11 4.44 -9.09 -4.88
C GLY A 11 3.05 -8.67 -5.35
N ALA A 12 2.43 -7.69 -4.69
CA ALA A 12 1.04 -7.32 -4.89
C ALA A 12 0.83 -6.37 -6.09
N ILE A 13 1.71 -5.40 -6.29
CA ILE A 13 1.60 -4.46 -7.43
C ILE A 13 2.18 -5.15 -8.67
N LYS A 14 1.32 -5.48 -9.64
CA LYS A 14 1.72 -6.15 -10.88
C LYS A 14 1.89 -5.20 -12.06
N ALA A 15 1.08 -4.14 -12.10
CA ALA A 15 1.14 -3.09 -13.10
C ALA A 15 0.56 -1.80 -12.53
N GLY A 16 0.87 -0.66 -13.14
CA GLY A 16 0.32 0.64 -12.78
C GLY A 16 1.24 1.78 -13.21
N GLN A 17 0.69 2.98 -13.27
CA GLN A 17 1.40 4.20 -13.64
C GLN A 17 1.27 5.20 -12.49
N ALA A 18 2.39 5.72 -12.02
CA ALA A 18 2.46 6.87 -11.12
C ALA A 18 3.03 8.04 -11.91
N SER A 19 2.31 9.16 -11.99
CA SER A 19 2.87 10.41 -12.50
C SER A 19 3.62 11.17 -11.42
N ASP A 20 3.21 11.00 -10.16
CA ASP A 20 3.69 11.77 -9.03
C ASP A 20 3.74 10.89 -7.77
N ALA A 21 4.62 11.26 -6.84
CA ALA A 21 4.70 10.67 -5.51
C ALA A 21 5.13 11.73 -4.50
N THR A 22 4.56 11.67 -3.29
CA THR A 22 4.93 12.55 -2.18
C THR A 22 5.65 11.76 -1.10
N LEU A 23 6.83 12.24 -0.69
CA LEU A 23 7.58 11.71 0.44
C LEU A 23 7.63 12.77 1.55
N VAL A 24 7.15 12.41 2.73
CA VAL A 24 7.33 13.20 3.96
C VAL A 24 8.22 12.40 4.90
N TYR A 25 9.28 13.04 5.40
CA TYR A 25 10.20 12.43 6.33
C TYR A 25 10.63 13.42 7.42
N GLY A 26 10.54 12.99 8.67
CA GLY A 26 11.04 13.72 9.83
C GLY A 26 11.34 12.77 10.99
N GLY A 27 12.37 13.08 11.78
CA GLY A 27 12.81 12.26 12.91
C GLY A 27 14.18 11.60 12.67
N ASN A 28 14.67 10.89 13.69
CA ASN A 28 15.97 10.21 13.63
C ASN A 28 15.88 8.90 12.83
N PRO A 29 16.60 8.73 11.71
CA PRO A 29 16.52 7.51 10.89
C PRO A 29 16.76 6.20 11.65
N HIS A 30 17.58 6.24 12.71
CA HIS A 30 17.87 5.07 13.54
C HIS A 30 16.67 4.58 14.37
N LEU A 31 15.65 5.41 14.54
CA LEU A 31 14.42 5.07 15.30
C LEU A 31 13.27 4.62 14.39
N PHE A 32 13.45 4.64 13.07
CA PHE A 32 12.44 4.14 12.13
C PHE A 32 12.11 2.66 12.45
N PRO A 33 10.82 2.24 12.54
CA PRO A 33 9.61 2.90 12.02
C PRO A 33 8.82 3.77 13.03
N TYR A 34 9.48 4.37 14.02
CA TYR A 34 8.89 5.34 14.96
C TYR A 34 7.66 4.82 15.74
N PRO A 35 7.75 3.68 16.46
CA PRO A 35 6.63 3.12 17.21
C PRO A 35 6.15 3.97 18.39
N HIS A 36 6.94 4.95 18.86
CA HIS A 36 6.59 5.83 19.99
C HIS A 36 6.54 7.31 19.58
N ASN A 37 6.12 7.60 18.34
CA ASN A 37 5.95 8.97 17.79
C ASN A 37 7.24 9.80 17.73
N GLU A 38 8.39 9.16 17.56
CA GLU A 38 9.71 9.81 17.47
C GLU A 38 9.99 10.43 16.10
N GLY A 39 9.06 10.26 15.15
CA GLY A 39 9.18 10.74 13.78
C GLY A 39 8.00 10.34 12.91
N GLN A 40 8.08 10.76 11.65
CA GLN A 40 7.10 10.50 10.60
C GLN A 40 7.84 10.08 9.33
N PHE A 41 7.47 8.94 8.78
CA PHE A 41 7.83 8.55 7.42
C PHE A 41 6.54 8.30 6.66
N GLN A 42 6.31 9.00 5.56
CA GLN A 42 5.13 8.79 4.73
C GLN A 42 5.48 8.80 3.25
N VAL A 43 4.95 7.84 2.49
CA VAL A 43 5.04 7.79 1.04
C VAL A 43 3.63 7.68 0.48
N TYR A 44 3.21 8.67 -0.29
CA TYR A 44 1.91 8.71 -0.94
C TYR A 44 2.06 8.60 -2.45
N VAL A 45 1.39 7.61 -3.05
CA VAL A 45 1.48 7.29 -4.48
C VAL A 45 0.09 7.05 -5.06
N PRO A 46 -0.46 7.99 -5.83
CA PRO A 46 -1.61 7.75 -6.69
C PRO A 46 -1.20 6.87 -7.87
N LEU A 47 -1.76 5.67 -7.96
CA LEU A 47 -1.58 4.78 -9.11
C LEU A 47 -2.81 4.83 -10.01
N LYS A 48 -2.56 4.90 -11.32
CA LYS A 48 -3.58 4.79 -12.37
C LYS A 48 -3.38 3.50 -13.15
N ASN A 49 -4.47 2.95 -13.67
CA ASN A 49 -4.49 1.71 -14.45
C ASN A 49 -3.73 0.56 -13.77
N ALA A 50 -3.87 0.45 -12.46
CA ALA A 50 -3.12 -0.52 -11.68
C ALA A 50 -3.73 -1.92 -11.77
N THR A 51 -2.85 -2.92 -11.71
CA THR A 51 -3.21 -4.32 -11.49
C THR A 51 -2.64 -4.74 -10.15
N PHE A 52 -3.52 -5.13 -9.23
CA PHE A 52 -3.17 -5.43 -7.84
C PHE A 52 -3.60 -6.84 -7.45
N ALA A 53 -2.65 -7.65 -7.03
CA ALA A 53 -2.84 -9.02 -6.53
C ALA A 53 -2.90 -9.00 -4.99
N PHE A 54 -4.11 -9.02 -4.43
CA PHE A 54 -4.30 -8.98 -2.98
C PHE A 54 -3.85 -10.26 -2.27
N GLN A 55 -4.13 -11.43 -2.87
CA GLN A 55 -3.74 -12.75 -2.40
C GLN A 55 -3.32 -13.64 -3.58
N PRO A 56 -2.44 -14.65 -3.37
CA PRO A 56 -1.96 -15.53 -4.42
C PRO A 56 -3.06 -16.24 -5.22
N ASP A 57 -4.16 -16.62 -4.56
CA ASP A 57 -5.23 -17.44 -5.16
C ASP A 57 -6.45 -16.60 -5.60
N TRP A 58 -6.40 -15.28 -5.45
CA TRP A 58 -7.49 -14.39 -5.86
C TRP A 58 -7.18 -13.79 -7.23
N PRO A 59 -8.20 -13.60 -8.10
CA PRO A 59 -8.03 -12.83 -9.31
C PRO A 59 -7.47 -11.44 -8.99
N ALA A 60 -6.49 -11.00 -9.76
CA ALA A 60 -5.96 -9.66 -9.61
C ALA A 60 -7.06 -8.63 -9.92
N LEU A 61 -7.12 -7.58 -9.11
CA LEU A 61 -7.95 -6.43 -9.41
C LEU A 61 -7.27 -5.61 -10.52
N THR A 62 -8.00 -5.29 -11.58
CA THR A 62 -7.46 -4.58 -12.75
C THR A 62 -8.17 -3.25 -12.97
N GLY A 63 -7.54 -2.35 -13.73
CA GLY A 63 -8.12 -1.04 -14.06
C GLY A 63 -8.31 -0.14 -12.84
N LEU A 64 -7.52 -0.36 -11.79
CA LEU A 64 -7.63 0.35 -10.54
C LEU A 64 -7.02 1.75 -10.63
N ASN A 65 -7.78 2.75 -10.18
CA ASN A 65 -7.23 4.03 -9.75
C ASN A 65 -7.16 3.98 -8.22
N ILE A 66 -5.97 3.73 -7.69
CA ILE A 66 -5.76 3.42 -6.28
C ILE A 66 -4.72 4.35 -5.67
N ASP A 67 -5.05 4.96 -4.55
CA ASP A 67 -4.13 5.76 -3.76
C ASP A 67 -3.48 4.87 -2.71
N LEU A 68 -2.15 4.76 -2.78
CA LEU A 68 -1.34 4.05 -1.80
C LEU A 68 -0.72 5.06 -0.84
N ASN A 69 -1.11 5.00 0.43
CA ASN A 69 -0.56 5.84 1.47
C ASN A 69 0.18 4.97 2.49
N PHE A 70 1.51 4.99 2.44
CA PHE A 70 2.36 4.34 3.42
C PHE A 70 2.68 5.31 4.54
N ILE A 71 2.42 4.93 5.79
CA ILE A 71 2.74 5.74 6.97
C ILE A 71 3.46 4.84 7.98
N ASN A 72 4.72 5.16 8.27
CA ASN A 72 5.61 4.45 9.19
C ASN A 72 5.81 2.96 8.89
N ASN A 73 4.94 2.08 9.39
CA ASN A 73 4.95 0.64 9.11
C ASN A 73 3.59 0.10 8.63
N GLY A 74 2.66 1.01 8.33
CA GLY A 74 1.33 0.69 7.84
C GLY A 74 1.09 1.15 6.40
N LEU A 75 0.10 0.54 5.78
CA LEU A 75 -0.36 0.86 4.43
C LEU A 75 -1.86 1.12 4.46
N TRP A 76 -2.29 2.21 3.86
CA TRP A 76 -3.68 2.55 3.62
C TRP A 76 -3.89 2.66 2.13
N MET A 77 -4.98 2.06 1.66
CA MET A 77 -5.31 1.93 0.25
C MET A 77 -6.73 2.41 0.04
N ARG A 78 -6.93 3.28 -0.94
CA ARG A 78 -8.26 3.76 -1.32
C ARG A 78 -8.44 3.72 -2.82
N ALA A 79 -9.59 3.25 -3.28
CA ALA A 79 -9.99 3.34 -4.68
C ALA A 79 -11.50 3.57 -4.78
N ASP A 80 -11.92 4.49 -5.65
CA ASP A 80 -13.35 4.76 -5.85
C ASP A 80 -14.07 3.57 -6.48
N LYS A 81 -13.37 2.83 -7.36
CA LYS A 81 -13.89 1.65 -8.04
C LYS A 81 -12.80 0.60 -8.22
N ALA A 82 -13.22 -0.66 -8.17
CA ALA A 82 -12.39 -1.82 -8.43
C ALA A 82 -13.17 -2.91 -9.15
N MET A 83 -12.54 -3.62 -10.07
CA MET A 83 -13.13 -4.78 -10.74
C MET A 83 -12.47 -6.07 -10.25
N LEU A 84 -13.28 -6.99 -9.73
CA LEU A 84 -12.87 -8.35 -9.40
C LEU A 84 -13.67 -9.32 -10.29
N GLY A 85 -13.08 -9.74 -11.41
CA GLY A 85 -13.80 -10.46 -12.45
C GLY A 85 -14.96 -9.63 -13.00
N ASN A 86 -16.19 -10.13 -12.87
CA ASN A 86 -17.41 -9.45 -13.33
C ASN A 86 -18.08 -8.58 -12.26
N VAL A 87 -17.50 -8.48 -11.07
CA VAL A 87 -18.05 -7.70 -9.96
C VAL A 87 -17.35 -6.34 -9.89
N THR A 88 -18.15 -5.27 -9.85
CA THR A 88 -17.65 -3.91 -9.58
C THR A 88 -17.86 -3.58 -8.11
N ALA A 89 -16.77 -3.36 -7.39
CA ALA A 89 -16.78 -2.78 -6.06
C ALA A 89 -16.64 -1.26 -6.15
N SER A 90 -17.26 -0.53 -5.22
CA SER A 90 -17.15 0.92 -5.12
C SER A 90 -16.74 1.31 -3.69
N ASN A 91 -16.03 2.43 -3.55
CA ASN A 91 -15.51 2.94 -2.27
C ASN A 91 -14.68 1.90 -1.53
N LEU A 92 -13.65 1.37 -2.20
CA LEU A 92 -12.76 0.38 -1.62
C LEU A 92 -11.77 1.07 -0.68
N ASP A 93 -11.88 0.79 0.62
CA ASP A 93 -10.90 1.16 1.63
C ASP A 93 -10.28 -0.11 2.23
N ALA A 94 -8.96 -0.16 2.27
CA ALA A 94 -8.21 -1.24 2.91
C ALA A 94 -7.03 -0.67 3.71
N ALA A 95 -6.75 -1.28 4.87
CA ALA A 95 -5.69 -0.83 5.74
C ALA A 95 -4.93 -1.99 6.37
N ILE A 96 -3.60 -1.88 6.35
CA ILE A 96 -2.65 -2.75 7.03
C ILE A 96 -1.98 -1.91 8.10
N ARG A 97 -2.51 -1.93 9.33
CA ARG A 97 -2.06 -1.02 10.42
C ARG A 97 -0.64 -1.32 10.93
N THR A 98 -0.21 -2.58 10.89
CA THR A 98 1.16 -2.98 11.24
C THR A 98 1.41 -4.37 10.67
N MET A 99 2.35 -4.49 9.75
CA MET A 99 2.88 -5.80 9.35
C MET A 99 3.95 -6.24 10.36
N ARG A 100 3.56 -7.07 11.34
CA ARG A 100 4.50 -7.97 12.02
C ARG A 100 4.52 -9.27 11.23
N ARG A 101 5.71 -9.76 10.84
CA ARG A 101 5.85 -11.16 10.43
C ARG A 101 5.26 -12.02 11.56
N LYS A 102 4.18 -12.75 11.27
CA LYS A 102 3.90 -13.94 12.06
C LYS A 102 5.00 -14.93 11.70
N ASN A 103 5.92 -15.18 12.61
CA ASN A 103 6.68 -16.42 12.55
C ASN A 103 5.66 -17.54 12.80
N CYS A 104 5.19 -18.16 11.72
CA CYS A 104 4.73 -19.54 11.77
C CYS A 104 5.94 -20.43 11.59
#